data_AF-A0A7C7JCA2-F1
#
_entry.id   AF-A0A7C7JCA2-F1
#
_cell.length_a   1.000
_cell.length_b   1.000
_cell.length_c   1.000
_cell.angle_alpha   90.00
_cell.angle_beta   90.00
_cell.angle_gamma   90.00
#
_symmetry.space_group_name_H-M   'P 1'
#
loop_
_entity.id
_entity.type
_entity.pdbx_description
1 polymer ?
#
loop_
_entity_poly.entity_id
_entity_poly.type
_entity_poly.pdbx_seq_one_letter_code
_entity_poly.pdbx_strand_id
1 'polypeptide(L)' 'CYNCFKIIANAGINTIYYEEFYRDERILKHASEAGIELVHLN' A
#
# COMPACT_ATOMS: atom_id res chain seq x y z
N CYS A 1 -4.29 -3.24 6.26
CA CYS A 1 -4.85 -4.57 5.93
C CYS A 1 -4.86 -4.80 4.41
N TYR A 2 -4.88 -6.05 3.92
CA TYR A 2 -4.85 -6.34 2.46
C TYR A 2 -6.12 -5.90 1.72
N ASN A 3 -7.30 -6.05 2.31
CA ASN A 3 -8.56 -5.59 1.69
C ASN A 3 -8.59 -4.05 1.54
N CYS A 4 -8.10 -3.34 2.56
CA CYS A 4 -7.95 -1.89 2.57
C CYS A 4 -7.05 -1.43 1.41
N PHE A 5 -5.90 -2.09 1.26
CA PHE A 5 -4.95 -1.83 0.17
C PHE A 5 -5.59 -2.02 -1.20
N LYS A 6 -6.35 -3.11 -1.44
CA LYS A 6 -7.03 -3.32 -2.72
C LYS A 6 -7.98 -2.19 -3.08
N ILE A 7 -8.73 -1.67 -2.11
CA ILE A 7 -9.68 -0.57 -2.35
C ILE A 7 -8.91 0.70 -2.75
N ILE A 8 -7.86 1.04 -2.00
CA ILE A 8 -7.03 2.22 -2.25
C ILE A 8 -6.33 2.13 -3.61
N ALA A 9 -5.71 0.98 -3.90
CA ALA A 9 -5.01 0.74 -5.17
C ALA A 9 -5.95 0.85 -6.38
N ASN A 10 -7.15 0.26 -6.30
CA ASN A 10 -8.14 0.33 -7.37
C ASN A 10 -8.81 1.71 -7.49
N ALA A 11 -8.71 2.58 -6.48
CA ALA A 11 -9.19 3.95 -6.54
C ALA A 11 -8.25 4.89 -7.32
N GLY A 12 -7.12 4.39 -7.83
CA GLY A 12 -6.14 5.18 -8.57
C GLY A 12 -5.21 6.02 -7.67
N ILE A 13 -5.17 5.73 -6.37
CA ILE A 13 -4.24 6.37 -5.43
C ILE A 13 -2.83 5.83 -5.67
N ASN A 14 -1.86 6.73 -5.78
CA ASN A 14 -0.47 6.42 -6.11
C ASN A 14 0.50 6.50 -4.92
N THR A 15 0.08 7.07 -3.78
CA THR A 15 0.92 7.14 -2.56
C THR A 15 0.08 6.81 -1.33
N ILE A 16 0.59 5.93 -0.47
CA ILE A 16 -0.05 5.52 0.79
C ILE A 16 0.91 5.82 1.94
N TYR A 17 0.49 6.72 2.82
CA TYR A 17 1.17 7.02 4.08
C TYR A 17 0.66 6.10 5.19
N TYR A 18 1.56 5.54 6.00
CA TYR A 18 1.19 4.62 7.08
C TYR A 18 2.12 4.74 8.29
N GLU A 19 1.56 4.60 9.50
CA GLU A 19 2.30 4.60 10.78
C GLU A 19 2.73 3.19 11.21
N GLU A 20 1.85 2.19 11.06
CA GLU A 20 2.19 0.80 11.38
C GLU A 20 2.45 -0.02 10.12
N PHE A 21 3.59 -0.72 10.10
CA PHE A 21 3.99 -1.50 8.93
C PHE A 21 2.95 -2.56 8.54
N TYR A 22 2.58 -2.57 7.26
CA TYR A 22 1.79 -3.65 6.68
C TYR A 22 2.56 -4.97 6.82
N ARG A 23 2.16 -5.82 7.78
CA ARG A 23 2.77 -7.15 8.00
C ARG A 23 2.47 -8.19 6.91
N ASP A 24 1.93 -7.75 5.77
CA ASP A 24 1.48 -8.60 4.69
C ASP A 24 2.33 -8.33 3.45
N GLU A 25 3.25 -9.24 3.15
CA GLU A 25 4.20 -9.12 2.03
C GLU A 25 3.49 -8.92 0.68
N ARG A 26 2.22 -9.35 0.55
CA ARG A 26 1.43 -9.13 -0.66
C ARG A 26 1.20 -7.65 -0.93
N ILE A 27 1.14 -6.80 0.09
CA ILE A 27 0.93 -5.36 -0.06
C ILE A 27 2.18 -4.73 -0.66
N LEU A 28 3.36 -5.07 -0.15
CA LEU A 28 4.64 -4.58 -0.68
C LEU A 28 4.83 -4.98 -2.13
N LYS A 29 4.55 -6.25 -2.45
CA LYS A 29 4.64 -6.78 -3.81
C LYS A 29 3.70 -6.04 -4.77
N HIS A 30 2.41 -6.00 -4.46
CA HIS A 30 1.44 -5.40 -5.37
C HIS A 30 1.56 -3.87 -5.44
N ALA A 31 2.03 -3.20 -4.38
CA ALA A 31 2.33 -1.79 -4.42
C ALA A 31 3.46 -1.50 -5.44
N SER A 32 4.52 -2.31 -5.42
CA SER A 32 5.60 -2.24 -6.42
C SER A 32 5.09 -2.48 -7.85
N GLU A 33 4.31 -3.55 -8.06
CA GLU A 33 3.74 -3.87 -9.38
C GLU A 33 2.76 -2.80 -9.90
N ALA A 34 2.01 -2.16 -9.00
CA ALA A 34 1.05 -1.11 -9.33
C ALA A 34 1.66 0.30 -9.39
N GLY A 35 2.96 0.46 -9.09
CA GLY A 35 3.60 1.79 -9.03
C GLY A 35 3.08 2.67 -7.88
N ILE A 36 2.62 2.05 -6.80
CA ILE A 36 2.13 2.74 -5.60
C ILE A 36 3.29 2.91 -4.61
N GLU A 37 3.54 4.14 -4.22
CA GLU A 37 4.53 4.49 -3.21
C GLU A 37 3.98 4.23 -1.80
N LEU A 38 4.77 3.55 -0.96
CA LEU A 38 4.44 3.31 0.44
C LEU A 38 5.38 4.11 1.32
N VAL A 39 4.87 5.15 1.98
CA VAL A 39 5.66 6.06 2.83
C VAL A 39 5.37 5.78 4.30
N HIS A 40 6.41 5.40 5.05
CA HIS A 40 6.32 5.22 6.49
C HIS A 40 6.44 6.58 7.19
N LEU A 41 5.50 6.91 8.08
CA LEU A 41 5.38 8.21 8.75
C LEU A 41 6.26 8.36 10.02
N ASN A 42 7.36 7.61 10.13
CA ASN A 42 8.28 7.69 11.27
C ASN A 42 8.74 9.11 11.61
#